data_AF-A0A8S2JRW0-F1
#
_entry.id   AF-A0A8S2JRW0-F1
#
_cell.length_a   1.000
_cell.length_b   1.000
_cell.length_c   1.000
_cell.angle_alpha   90.00
_cell.angle_beta   90.00
_cell.angle_gamma   90.00
#
_symmetry.space_group_name_H-M   'P 1'
#
loop_
_entity.id
_entity.type
_entity.pdbx_description
1 polymer ?
#
loop_
_entity_poly.entity_id
_entity_poly.type
_entity_poly.pdbx_seq_one_letter_code
_entity_poly.pdbx_strand_id
1 'polypeptide(L)'
;MIATLQSTFCVDSSRIYATGKSNGAGFVNLLACTPSIASKIAAFATVSAAFYTGTFNGDRPTQRALPILDFHGTADTVVSYNGGQSHGGTQVSIDNFRQGWASRNDCQNKSTISHLSAETDPQQLVEIQTWNTNCKTGGIVIGYKITAGQHSWPRTTLPAKCNGNVGTNDCTTTVFDATSSFIIPFFNTYTL
;
A
#
# COMPACT_ATOMS: atom_id res chain seq x y z
N MET A 1 -6.06 6.13 20.36
CA MET A 1 -5.25 4.90 20.21
C MET A 1 -3.75 5.19 20.25
N ILE A 2 -3.13 5.83 19.24
CA ILE A 2 -1.66 6.10 19.24
C ILE A 2 -1.19 6.74 20.56
N ALA A 3 -1.81 7.85 20.96
CA ALA A 3 -1.46 8.54 22.21
C ALA A 3 -1.61 7.64 23.45
N THR A 4 -2.65 6.80 23.50
CA THR A 4 -2.88 5.84 24.59
C THR A 4 -1.81 4.76 24.64
N LEU A 5 -1.37 4.24 23.49
CA LEU A 5 -0.29 3.25 23.44
C LEU A 5 1.04 3.87 23.87
N GLN A 6 1.33 5.10 23.43
CA GLN A 6 2.52 5.84 23.84
C GLN A 6 2.53 6.16 25.34
N SER A 7 1.37 6.36 25.97
CA SER A 7 1.28 6.57 27.41
C SER A 7 1.38 5.28 28.23
N THR A 8 1.21 4.11 27.58
CA THR A 8 1.15 2.80 28.26
C THR A 8 2.43 1.98 28.06
N PHE A 9 3.09 2.14 26.90
CA PHE A 9 4.24 1.36 26.49
C PHE A 9 5.38 2.25 26.01
N CYS A 10 6.61 1.73 26.03
CA CYS A 10 7.78 2.37 25.43
C CYS A 10 7.69 2.32 23.90
N VAL A 11 6.92 3.23 23.31
CA VAL A 11 6.78 3.37 21.85
C VAL A 11 7.73 4.44 21.36
N ASP A 12 8.58 4.08 20.39
CA ASP A 12 9.39 5.05 19.66
C ASP A 12 8.49 5.87 18.72
N SER A 13 8.24 7.13 19.08
CA SER A 13 7.38 8.03 18.31
C SER A 13 7.91 8.35 16.92
N SER A 14 9.21 8.16 16.67
CA SER A 14 9.81 8.36 15.34
C SER A 14 9.52 7.19 14.39
N ARG A 15 9.11 6.02 14.92
CA ARG A 15 8.93 4.76 14.18
C ARG A 15 7.51 4.20 14.34
N ILE A 16 6.52 5.02 14.00
CA ILE A 16 5.12 4.61 13.94
C ILE A 16 4.75 4.42 12.46
N TYR A 17 4.15 3.27 12.13
CA TYR A 17 3.80 2.90 10.76
C TYR A 17 2.34 2.46 10.67
N ALA A 18 1.76 2.50 9.47
CA ALA A 18 0.40 2.03 9.24
C ALA A 18 0.33 1.08 8.04
N THR A 19 -0.30 -0.07 8.24
CA THR A 19 -0.63 -1.00 7.16
C THR A 19 -1.99 -1.65 7.37
N GLY A 20 -2.55 -2.18 6.29
CA GLY A 20 -3.86 -2.78 6.29
C GLY A 20 -4.16 -3.44 4.95
N LYS A 21 -5.23 -4.23 4.94
CA LYS A 21 -5.75 -4.92 3.75
C LYS A 21 -7.15 -4.42 3.41
N SER A 22 -7.53 -4.35 2.13
CA SER A 22 -8.93 -4.11 1.72
C SER A 22 -9.44 -2.77 2.27
N ASN A 23 -10.59 -2.75 2.94
CA ASN A 23 -11.09 -1.57 3.65
C ASN A 23 -10.12 -1.06 4.73
N GLY A 24 -9.35 -1.94 5.38
CA GLY A 24 -8.30 -1.55 6.32
C GLY A 24 -7.17 -0.78 5.64
N ALA A 25 -6.83 -1.11 4.39
CA ALA A 25 -5.86 -0.36 3.60
C ALA A 25 -6.44 0.97 3.09
N GLY A 26 -7.74 0.99 2.75
CA GLY A 26 -8.46 2.24 2.51
C GLY A 26 -8.44 3.17 3.72
N PHE A 27 -8.60 2.60 4.93
CA PHE A 27 -8.45 3.33 6.19
C PHE A 27 -7.02 3.84 6.40
N VAL A 28 -5.98 3.06 6.09
CA VAL A 28 -4.58 3.51 6.12
C VAL A 28 -4.38 4.75 5.22
N ASN A 29 -4.96 4.75 4.02
CA ASN A 29 -4.93 5.93 3.16
C ASN A 29 -5.68 7.13 3.78
N LEU A 30 -6.82 6.91 4.42
CA LEU A 30 -7.52 7.98 5.16
C LEU A 30 -6.63 8.58 6.28
N LEU A 31 -5.87 7.74 7.00
CA LEU A 31 -4.90 8.22 7.99
C LEU A 31 -3.81 9.08 7.33
N ALA A 32 -3.30 8.65 6.17
CA ALA A 32 -2.31 9.38 5.40
C ALA A 32 -2.86 10.72 4.89
N CYS A 33 -4.14 10.80 4.52
CA CYS A 33 -4.81 12.03 4.11
C CYS A 33 -5.25 12.95 5.27
N THR A 34 -5.16 12.50 6.53
CA THR A 34 -5.60 13.27 7.70
C THR A 34 -4.41 14.00 8.34
N PRO A 35 -4.32 15.35 8.24
CA PRO A 35 -3.12 16.10 8.66
C PRO A 35 -2.61 15.81 10.07
N SER A 36 -3.52 15.75 11.04
CA SER A 36 -3.21 15.54 12.46
C SER A 36 -2.72 14.12 12.79
N ILE A 37 -2.94 13.17 11.88
CA ILE A 37 -2.53 11.78 12.02
C ILE A 37 -1.30 11.49 11.15
N ALA A 38 -1.28 11.98 9.91
CA ALA A 38 -0.17 11.81 9.00
C ALA A 38 1.14 12.41 9.55
N SER A 39 1.08 13.47 10.37
CA SER A 39 2.26 14.00 11.07
C SER A 39 2.84 13.06 12.13
N LYS A 40 2.15 11.96 12.48
CA LYS A 40 2.54 11.00 13.52
C LYS A 40 2.93 9.62 13.00
N ILE A 41 2.90 9.38 11.69
CA ILE A 41 3.14 8.06 11.09
C ILE A 41 4.22 8.15 10.02
N ALA A 42 5.41 7.62 10.26
CA ALA A 42 6.58 7.75 9.40
C ALA A 42 6.34 7.26 7.96
N ALA A 43 5.69 6.10 7.78
CA ALA A 43 5.43 5.49 6.47
C ALA A 43 4.16 4.64 6.44
N PHE A 44 3.62 4.40 5.24
CA PHE A 44 2.34 3.73 5.00
C PHE A 44 2.49 2.59 3.98
N ALA A 45 1.88 1.44 4.24
CA ALA A 45 1.85 0.32 3.31
C ALA A 45 0.43 -0.24 3.12
N THR A 46 -0.06 -0.31 1.89
CA THR A 46 -1.42 -0.77 1.57
C THR A 46 -1.40 -2.10 0.81
N VAL A 47 -2.38 -2.96 1.09
CA VAL A 47 -2.52 -4.26 0.41
C VAL A 47 -3.97 -4.47 -0.05
N SER A 48 -4.16 -4.76 -1.34
CA SER A 48 -5.48 -5.00 -1.97
C SER A 48 -6.50 -3.92 -1.59
N ALA A 49 -6.14 -2.65 -1.71
CA ALA A 49 -6.77 -1.58 -0.97
C ALA A 49 -8.04 -1.02 -1.60
N ALA A 50 -9.09 -0.88 -0.79
CA ALA A 50 -10.37 -0.30 -1.21
C ALA A 50 -10.32 1.23 -1.18
N PHE A 51 -9.94 1.84 -2.30
CA PHE A 51 -9.79 3.29 -2.42
C PHE A 51 -11.05 3.94 -3.00
N TYR A 52 -11.88 4.53 -2.12
CA TYR A 52 -13.11 5.18 -2.53
C TYR A 52 -12.91 6.63 -2.97
N THR A 53 -13.64 7.08 -3.98
CA THR A 53 -13.67 8.51 -4.35
C THR A 53 -14.21 9.33 -3.18
N GLY A 54 -13.69 10.54 -2.99
CA GLY A 54 -14.10 11.41 -1.88
C GLY A 54 -13.40 11.12 -0.55
N THR A 55 -12.64 10.02 -0.42
CA THR A 55 -11.70 9.85 0.72
C THR A 55 -10.34 10.52 0.47
N PHE A 56 -10.18 11.12 -0.71
CA PHE A 56 -9.00 11.87 -1.12
C PHE A 56 -9.33 13.35 -1.08
N ASN A 57 -8.82 14.06 -0.08
CA ASN A 57 -8.74 15.51 -0.22
C ASN A 57 -7.60 15.81 -1.22
N GLY A 58 -7.87 16.72 -2.16
CA GLY A 58 -6.92 17.09 -3.23
C GLY A 58 -5.61 17.69 -2.72
N ASP A 59 -5.58 18.04 -1.43
CA ASP A 59 -4.46 18.72 -0.81
C ASP A 59 -3.44 17.76 -0.23
N ARG A 60 -2.23 18.31 -0.06
CA ARG A 60 -1.15 17.69 0.69
C ARG A 60 -1.51 17.69 2.18
N PRO A 61 -1.57 16.53 2.84
CA PRO A 61 -2.06 16.45 4.22
C PRO A 61 -1.04 16.97 5.24
N THR A 62 0.26 17.01 4.91
CA THR A 62 1.30 17.51 5.81
C THR A 62 2.39 18.26 5.06
N GLN A 63 3.20 19.05 5.75
CA GLN A 63 4.34 19.73 5.13
C GLN A 63 5.40 18.74 4.60
N ARG A 64 5.61 17.59 5.24
CA ARG A 64 6.56 16.59 4.75
C ARG A 64 5.97 15.73 3.63
N ALA A 65 6.81 15.05 2.87
CA ALA A 65 6.35 14.03 1.94
C ALA A 65 6.13 12.70 2.71
N LEU A 66 5.23 11.87 2.21
CA LEU A 66 4.86 10.62 2.86
C LEU A 66 5.38 9.43 2.03
N PRO A 67 6.21 8.54 2.60
CA PRO A 67 6.57 7.27 1.97
C PRO A 67 5.33 6.36 1.87
N ILE A 68 4.97 5.96 0.64
CA ILE A 68 3.83 5.07 0.36
C ILE A 68 4.32 3.80 -0.34
N LEU A 69 3.89 2.65 0.17
CA LEU A 69 4.08 1.33 -0.43
C LEU A 69 2.71 0.71 -0.71
N ASP A 70 2.51 0.11 -1.88
CA ASP A 70 1.23 -0.48 -2.27
C ASP A 70 1.41 -1.84 -2.96
N PHE A 71 0.52 -2.79 -2.69
CA PHE A 71 0.45 -4.11 -3.33
C PHE A 71 -0.97 -4.38 -3.81
N HIS A 72 -1.15 -4.69 -5.09
CA HIS A 72 -2.48 -5.00 -5.62
C HIS A 72 -2.43 -6.03 -6.76
N GLY A 73 -3.40 -6.95 -6.75
CA GLY A 73 -3.55 -7.99 -7.74
C GLY A 73 -4.42 -7.57 -8.92
N THR A 74 -4.03 -7.91 -10.15
CA THR A 74 -4.81 -7.52 -11.35
C THR A 74 -6.09 -8.32 -11.55
N ALA A 75 -6.22 -9.48 -10.88
CA ALA A 75 -7.40 -10.33 -10.90
C ALA A 75 -8.20 -10.24 -9.59
N ASP A 76 -8.01 -9.16 -8.82
CA ASP A 76 -8.79 -8.88 -7.62
C ASP A 76 -10.25 -8.59 -8.01
N THR A 77 -11.14 -9.53 -7.71
CA THR A 77 -12.58 -9.45 -8.01
C THR A 77 -13.39 -8.79 -6.89
N VAL A 78 -12.76 -8.47 -5.76
CA VAL A 78 -13.40 -7.80 -4.61
C VAL A 78 -13.15 -6.30 -4.69
N VAL A 79 -11.92 -5.91 -4.99
CA VAL A 79 -11.48 -4.53 -5.21
C VAL A 79 -10.72 -4.48 -6.53
N SER A 80 -11.42 -4.09 -7.59
CA SER A 80 -10.88 -4.04 -8.95
C SER A 80 -9.64 -3.17 -9.04
N TYR A 81 -8.58 -3.70 -9.65
CA TYR A 81 -7.35 -2.95 -9.95
C TYR A 81 -7.64 -1.68 -10.78
N ASN A 82 -8.58 -1.79 -11.72
CA ASN A 82 -8.95 -0.71 -12.62
C ASN A 82 -9.96 0.28 -12.00
N GLY A 83 -10.29 0.12 -10.71
CA GLY A 83 -11.35 0.88 -10.05
C GLY A 83 -12.74 0.48 -10.57
N GLY A 84 -13.71 1.38 -10.37
CA GLY A 84 -15.10 1.20 -10.81
C GLY A 84 -16.10 1.22 -9.67
N GLN A 85 -17.34 0.81 -9.94
CA GLN A 85 -18.39 0.79 -8.93
C GLN A 85 -18.31 -0.48 -8.08
N SER A 86 -18.36 -0.32 -6.76
CA SER A 86 -18.49 -1.41 -5.79
C SER A 86 -19.65 -1.13 -4.82
N HIS A 87 -19.96 -2.10 -3.95
CA HIS A 87 -20.96 -1.95 -2.89
C HIS A 87 -20.68 -0.78 -1.94
N GLY A 88 -19.40 -0.46 -1.71
CA GLY A 88 -19.01 0.65 -0.82
C GLY A 88 -18.96 2.02 -1.50
N GLY A 89 -19.23 2.09 -2.81
CA GLY A 89 -19.12 3.30 -3.62
C GLY A 89 -18.14 3.17 -4.79
N THR A 90 -17.92 4.28 -5.48
CA THR A 90 -16.98 4.39 -6.59
C THR A 90 -15.55 4.29 -6.08
N GLN A 91 -14.76 3.41 -6.70
CA GLN A 91 -13.35 3.20 -6.40
C GLN A 91 -12.48 3.80 -7.50
N VAL A 92 -11.35 4.40 -7.10
CA VAL A 92 -10.30 4.84 -8.03
C VAL A 92 -9.46 3.65 -8.47
N SER A 93 -8.90 3.71 -9.68
CA SER A 93 -7.92 2.69 -10.10
C SER A 93 -6.64 2.79 -9.25
N ILE A 94 -5.95 1.67 -9.12
CA ILE A 94 -4.71 1.58 -8.35
C ILE A 94 -3.60 2.43 -8.98
N ASP A 95 -3.53 2.46 -10.32
CA ASP A 95 -2.59 3.35 -11.03
C ASP A 95 -2.87 4.84 -10.72
N ASN A 96 -4.15 5.25 -10.73
CA ASN A 96 -4.52 6.63 -10.40
C ASN A 96 -4.23 6.96 -8.94
N PHE A 97 -4.42 6.00 -8.03
CA PHE A 97 -4.05 6.15 -6.62
C PHE A 97 -2.56 6.40 -6.45
N ARG A 98 -1.71 5.54 -7.04
CA ARG A 98 -0.25 5.65 -6.95
C ARG A 98 0.23 6.96 -7.55
N GLN A 99 -0.29 7.33 -8.72
CA GLN A 99 0.03 8.59 -9.36
C GLN A 99 -0.43 9.79 -8.53
N GLY A 100 -1.60 9.71 -7.91
CA GLY A 100 -2.11 10.76 -7.02
C GLY A 100 -1.21 10.98 -5.80
N TRP A 101 -0.64 9.92 -5.22
CA TRP A 101 0.34 10.05 -4.13
C TRP A 101 1.69 10.58 -4.60
N ALA A 102 2.16 10.16 -5.77
CA ALA A 102 3.38 10.71 -6.37
C ALA A 102 3.25 12.23 -6.56
N SER A 103 2.11 12.71 -7.06
CA SER A 103 1.83 14.14 -7.18
C SER A 103 1.80 14.85 -5.83
N ARG A 104 1.21 14.27 -4.77
CA ARG A 104 1.21 14.85 -3.41
C ARG A 104 2.61 14.90 -2.78
N ASN A 105 3.50 14.01 -3.20
CA ASN A 105 4.90 13.98 -2.79
C ASN A 105 5.81 14.89 -3.65
N ASP A 106 5.23 15.68 -4.56
CA ASP A 106 5.93 16.51 -5.55
C ASP A 106 6.89 15.71 -6.45
N CYS A 107 6.66 14.40 -6.62
CA CYS A 107 7.46 13.59 -7.51
C CYS A 107 7.21 13.95 -8.97
N GLN A 108 8.23 13.75 -9.81
CA GLN A 108 8.04 13.77 -11.25
C GLN A 108 6.92 12.78 -11.63
N ASN A 109 6.02 13.21 -12.52
CA ASN A 109 4.87 12.45 -12.99
C ASN A 109 5.28 11.35 -13.99
N LYS A 110 6.22 10.50 -13.61
CA LYS A 110 6.71 9.33 -14.35
C LYS A 110 7.36 8.36 -13.39
N SER A 111 6.82 7.14 -13.31
CA SER A 111 7.48 6.05 -12.58
C SER A 111 8.62 5.45 -13.39
N THR A 112 9.59 4.88 -12.68
CA THR A 112 10.44 3.81 -13.22
C THR A 112 9.70 2.49 -13.07
N ILE A 113 9.90 1.59 -14.04
CA ILE A 113 9.33 0.24 -14.02
C ILE A 113 10.47 -0.75 -13.88
N SER A 114 10.33 -1.67 -12.94
CA SER A 114 11.18 -2.84 -12.76
C SER A 114 10.32 -4.06 -12.42
N HIS A 115 10.96 -5.19 -12.14
CA HIS A 115 10.28 -6.43 -11.75
C HIS A 115 10.99 -7.05 -10.56
N LEU A 116 10.31 -7.98 -9.88
CA LEU A 116 10.98 -8.84 -8.91
C LEU A 116 12.07 -9.67 -9.59
N SER A 117 13.08 -10.05 -8.80
CA SER A 117 14.22 -10.82 -9.29
C SER A 117 13.75 -12.14 -9.90
N ALA A 118 14.41 -12.61 -10.96
CA ALA A 118 14.02 -13.83 -11.65
C ALA A 118 14.15 -15.09 -10.77
N GLU A 119 14.97 -15.03 -9.71
CA GLU A 119 15.08 -16.08 -8.69
C GLU A 119 13.81 -16.19 -7.84
N THR A 120 13.16 -15.06 -7.55
CA THR A 120 11.92 -15.02 -6.75
C THR A 120 10.69 -15.18 -7.64
N ASP A 121 10.69 -14.53 -8.80
CA ASP A 121 9.57 -14.49 -9.74
C ASP A 121 10.07 -14.79 -11.17
N PRO A 122 10.30 -16.09 -11.49
CA PRO A 122 10.82 -16.49 -12.81
C PRO A 122 9.90 -16.09 -13.97
N GLN A 123 8.60 -15.94 -13.69
CA GLN A 123 7.59 -15.57 -14.69
C GLN A 123 7.40 -14.05 -14.81
N GLN A 124 8.11 -13.26 -13.99
CA GLN A 124 8.03 -11.79 -13.99
C GLN A 124 6.59 -11.27 -13.84
N LEU A 125 5.78 -11.97 -13.06
CA LEU A 125 4.37 -11.63 -12.81
C LEU A 125 4.21 -10.38 -11.95
N VAL A 126 5.26 -9.96 -11.24
CA VAL A 126 5.25 -8.80 -10.35
C VAL A 126 6.03 -7.65 -10.98
N GLU A 127 5.27 -6.66 -11.46
CA GLU A 127 5.79 -5.37 -11.92
C GLU A 127 5.88 -4.41 -10.73
N ILE A 128 6.99 -3.70 -10.62
CA ILE A 128 7.25 -2.70 -9.59
C ILE A 128 7.31 -1.33 -10.25
N GLN A 129 6.44 -0.43 -9.82
CA GLN A 129 6.40 0.95 -10.25
C GLN A 129 6.93 1.84 -9.12
N THR A 130 7.97 2.63 -9.39
CA THR A 130 8.58 3.50 -8.38
C THR A 130 8.57 4.96 -8.83
N TRP A 131 8.04 5.83 -7.97
CA TRP A 131 8.16 7.29 -8.10
C TRP A 131 9.09 7.79 -7.00
N ASN A 132 10.34 8.10 -7.35
CA ASN A 132 11.35 8.63 -6.44
C ASN A 132 12.21 9.76 -7.06
N THR A 133 11.89 10.21 -8.28
CA THR A 133 12.64 11.25 -9.00
C THR A 133 12.03 12.62 -8.77
N ASN A 134 12.88 13.60 -8.46
CA ASN A 134 12.50 15.01 -8.21
C ASN A 134 11.38 15.18 -7.17
N CYS A 135 11.23 14.22 -6.25
CA CYS A 135 10.28 14.30 -5.15
C CYS A 135 10.75 15.31 -4.10
N LYS A 136 9.81 15.85 -3.33
CA LYS A 136 10.15 16.49 -2.06
C LYS A 136 10.85 15.49 -1.14
N THR A 137 11.77 15.96 -0.30
CA THR A 137 12.58 15.11 0.59
C THR A 137 11.71 14.11 1.37
N GLY A 138 12.10 12.83 1.29
CA GLY A 138 11.36 11.71 1.89
C GLY A 138 10.16 11.21 1.08
N GLY A 139 9.86 11.84 -0.07
CA GLY A 139 8.78 11.47 -0.95
C GLY A 139 9.13 10.28 -1.83
N ILE A 140 8.31 9.25 -1.74
CA ILE A 140 8.44 8.04 -2.54
C ILE A 140 7.10 7.31 -2.62
N VAL A 141 6.81 6.74 -3.77
CA VAL A 141 5.71 5.79 -3.94
C VAL A 141 6.26 4.54 -4.62
N ILE A 142 6.02 3.37 -4.03
CA ILE A 142 6.38 2.07 -4.62
C ILE A 142 5.11 1.25 -4.75
N GLY A 143 4.80 0.78 -5.95
CA GLY A 143 3.62 -0.02 -6.26
C GLY A 143 3.99 -1.37 -6.84
N TYR A 144 3.55 -2.45 -6.20
CA TYR A 144 3.67 -3.82 -6.69
C TYR A 144 2.36 -4.21 -7.37
N LYS A 145 2.41 -4.37 -8.70
CA LYS A 145 1.31 -4.87 -9.51
C LYS A 145 1.52 -6.37 -9.72
N ILE A 146 0.60 -7.18 -9.19
CA ILE A 146 0.71 -8.63 -9.18
C ILE A 146 -0.21 -9.21 -10.25
N THR A 147 0.36 -9.64 -11.37
CA THR A 147 -0.39 -10.23 -12.48
C THR A 147 -1.11 -11.49 -12.01
N ALA A 148 -2.41 -11.58 -12.33
CA ALA A 148 -3.32 -12.63 -11.87
C ALA A 148 -3.47 -12.74 -10.33
N GLY A 149 -2.89 -11.81 -9.57
CA GLY A 149 -3.07 -11.73 -8.12
C GLY A 149 -4.53 -11.45 -7.77
N GLN A 150 -5.02 -12.09 -6.71
CA GLN A 150 -6.39 -11.95 -6.21
C GLN A 150 -6.47 -10.98 -5.02
N HIS A 151 -7.62 -10.96 -4.34
CA HIS A 151 -7.86 -10.18 -3.12
C HIS A 151 -7.17 -10.78 -1.88
N SER A 152 -5.84 -10.85 -1.90
CA SER A 152 -5.03 -11.57 -0.92
C SER A 152 -3.83 -10.77 -0.45
N TRP A 153 -3.47 -10.93 0.82
CA TRP A 153 -2.15 -10.53 1.28
C TRP A 153 -1.06 -11.41 0.66
N PRO A 154 -0.07 -10.85 -0.07
CA PRO A 154 0.99 -11.64 -0.70
C PRO A 154 1.79 -12.43 0.35
N ARG A 155 1.84 -13.75 0.18
CA ARG A 155 2.46 -14.71 1.08
C ARG A 155 2.89 -15.95 0.29
N THR A 156 3.97 -16.60 0.73
CA THR A 156 4.45 -17.85 0.11
C THR A 156 3.79 -19.11 0.65
N THR A 157 3.04 -19.00 1.75
CA THR A 157 2.37 -20.13 2.42
C THR A 157 0.91 -19.79 2.74
N LEU A 158 0.00 -20.75 2.59
CA LEU A 158 -1.41 -20.57 2.93
C LEU A 158 -1.66 -20.68 4.44
N PRO A 159 -2.59 -19.89 5.00
CA PRO A 159 -3.10 -20.14 6.36
C PRO A 159 -3.77 -21.51 6.47
N ALA A 160 -3.69 -22.13 7.65
CA ALA A 160 -4.29 -23.44 7.94
C ALA A 160 -5.82 -23.51 7.73
N LYS A 161 -6.51 -22.36 7.65
CA LYS A 161 -7.98 -22.27 7.46
C LYS A 161 -8.41 -22.04 6.00
N CYS A 162 -7.49 -22.21 5.05
CA CYS A 162 -7.81 -22.02 3.64
C CYS A 162 -8.33 -23.28 2.99
N ASN A 163 -9.61 -23.25 2.61
CA ASN A 163 -10.34 -24.42 2.11
C ASN A 163 -10.45 -24.44 0.57
N GLY A 164 -9.63 -23.67 -0.15
CA GLY A 164 -9.54 -23.69 -1.62
C GLY A 164 -10.74 -23.10 -2.39
N ASN A 165 -11.69 -22.45 -1.71
CA ASN A 165 -12.84 -21.82 -2.38
C ASN A 165 -12.44 -20.51 -3.07
N VAL A 166 -12.75 -20.40 -4.37
CA VAL A 166 -12.61 -19.15 -5.13
C VAL A 166 -13.51 -18.08 -4.50
N GLY A 167 -12.95 -16.91 -4.17
CA GLY A 167 -13.68 -15.82 -3.50
C GLY A 167 -13.52 -15.77 -1.97
N THR A 168 -12.82 -16.72 -1.33
CA THR A 168 -12.37 -16.51 0.06
C THR A 168 -11.07 -15.71 0.06
N ASN A 169 -11.21 -14.44 0.42
CA ASN A 169 -10.16 -13.50 0.80
C ASN A 169 -9.00 -14.25 1.49
N ASP A 170 -7.79 -14.19 0.94
CA ASP A 170 -6.55 -14.72 1.54
C ASP A 170 -6.19 -16.21 1.33
N CYS A 171 -6.81 -16.92 0.38
CA CYS A 171 -6.47 -18.32 0.08
C CYS A 171 -5.69 -18.56 -1.23
N THR A 172 -4.86 -17.60 -1.61
CA THR A 172 -3.89 -17.75 -2.69
C THR A 172 -2.48 -17.48 -2.20
N THR A 173 -1.51 -18.25 -2.69
CA THR A 173 -0.09 -17.95 -2.53
C THR A 173 0.40 -17.04 -3.64
N THR A 174 1.40 -16.24 -3.32
CA THR A 174 2.20 -15.46 -4.27
C THR A 174 3.64 -15.97 -4.25
N VAL A 175 4.43 -15.54 -5.22
CA VAL A 175 5.86 -15.87 -5.33
C VAL A 175 6.73 -15.23 -4.23
N PHE A 176 6.16 -14.33 -3.42
CA PHE A 176 6.84 -13.61 -2.35
C PHE A 176 5.94 -13.41 -1.12
N ASP A 177 6.53 -13.11 0.04
CA ASP A 177 5.85 -12.60 1.23
C ASP A 177 6.01 -11.08 1.31
N ALA A 178 4.89 -10.34 1.25
CA ALA A 178 4.93 -8.88 1.34
C ALA A 178 5.47 -8.41 2.69
N THR A 179 5.17 -9.15 3.77
CA THR A 179 5.41 -8.69 5.14
C THR A 179 6.90 -8.61 5.45
N SER A 180 7.57 -9.76 5.41
CA SER A 180 8.97 -9.88 5.82
C SER A 180 9.93 -9.33 4.76
N SER A 181 9.62 -9.51 3.48
CA SER A 181 10.51 -9.12 2.39
C SER A 181 10.43 -7.64 2.00
N PHE A 182 9.30 -6.97 2.26
CA PHE A 182 9.08 -5.62 1.72
C PHE A 182 8.50 -4.63 2.72
N ILE A 183 7.40 -4.94 3.41
CA ILE A 183 6.72 -3.99 4.31
C ILE A 183 7.60 -3.63 5.51
N ILE A 184 8.14 -4.62 6.21
CA ILE A 184 9.01 -4.37 7.39
C ILE A 184 10.31 -3.66 6.99
N PRO A 185 11.05 -4.09 5.94
CA PRO A 185 12.21 -3.34 5.46
C PRO A 185 11.90 -1.91 5.03
N PHE A 186 10.78 -1.69 4.32
CA PHE A 186 10.33 -0.36 3.92
C PHE A 186 10.09 0.52 5.14
N PHE A 187 9.35 0.03 6.15
CA PHE A 187 9.13 0.77 7.39
C PHE A 187 10.43 1.12 8.12
N ASN A 188 11.36 0.18 8.23
CA ASN A 188 12.65 0.41 8.90
C ASN A 188 13.53 1.48 8.20
N THR A 189 13.20 1.86 6.96
CA THR A 189 13.93 2.90 6.21
C THR A 189 13.51 4.31 6.62
N TYR A 190 12.31 4.50 7.19
CA TYR A 190 11.74 5.82 7.44
C TYR A 190 11.49 6.08 8.92
N THR A 191 11.82 7.29 9.32
CA THR A 191 11.49 7.89 10.62
C THR A 191 10.88 9.27 10.43
N LEU A 192 10.18 9.78 11.44
CA LEU A 192 9.73 11.18 11.48
C LEU A 192 10.88 12.16 11.74
#